data_AF-A0AAV4HL72-F1
#
_entry.id   AF-A0AAV4HL72-F1
#
_cell.length_a   1.000
_cell.length_b   1.000
_cell.length_c   1.000
_cell.angle_alpha   90.00
_cell.angle_beta   90.00
_cell.angle_gamma   90.00
#
_symmetry.space_group_name_H-M   'P 1'
#
loop_
_entity.id
_entity.type
_entity.pdbx_description
1 polymer ?
#
loop_
_entity_poly.entity_id
_entity_poly.type
_entity_poly.pdbx_seq_one_letter_code
_entity_poly.pdbx_strand_id
1 'polypeptide(L)'
;MQKYIGCNNLNKEIYACFIDYAKAFDRVHHTDMIRILEKIGIDGKDIRIIAHLYWYMYQKAAIRCGCDISDFTSIKRGVRQGCVLSPYLLNIYTEFIFRETSKYHGLNIGGRKFNNIHYAADTVLLTENAEDLQLLAEAVNKHSNDAGLEMNVKKTKNNGDH
;
A
#
# COMPACT_ATOMS: atom_id res chain seq x y z
N MET A 1 14.15 3.08 11.32
CA MET A 1 14.36 3.52 9.92
C MET A 1 14.10 5.02 9.90
N GLN A 2 15.14 5.85 9.90
CA GLN A 2 15.01 7.31 9.90
C GLN A 2 15.81 7.84 8.71
N LYS A 3 15.13 8.47 7.76
CA LYS A 3 15.80 9.34 6.80
C LYS A 3 15.40 10.76 7.17
N TYR A 4 16.37 11.55 7.59
CA TYR A 4 16.21 12.96 7.89
C TYR A 4 16.08 13.72 6.58
N ILE A 5 15.02 14.52 6.44
CA ILE A 5 14.90 15.45 5.33
C ILE A 5 14.75 16.84 5.94
N GLY A 6 15.87 17.59 6.00
CA GLY A 6 15.84 19.00 6.38
C GLY A 6 15.15 19.82 5.30
N CYS A 7 14.02 20.46 5.61
CA CYS A 7 13.37 21.39 4.70
C CYS A 7 13.74 22.83 5.08
N ASN A 8 14.71 23.41 4.36
CA ASN A 8 15.33 24.71 4.65
C ASN A 8 14.35 25.92 4.67
N ASN A 9 13.12 25.77 4.19
CA ASN A 9 12.11 26.83 4.17
C ASN A 9 11.11 26.77 5.35
N LEU A 10 11.13 25.72 6.18
CA LEU A 10 10.18 25.54 7.29
C LEU A 10 10.82 25.63 8.69
N ASN A 11 12.15 25.69 8.80
CA ASN A 11 12.88 25.73 10.07
C ASN A 11 12.46 24.63 11.06
N LYS A 12 12.01 23.48 10.53
CA LYS A 12 11.54 22.33 11.29
C LYS A 12 12.22 21.06 10.77
N GLU A 13 12.68 20.23 11.70
CA GLU A 13 13.16 18.89 11.37
C GLU A 13 11.97 18.02 10.98
N ILE A 14 12.07 17.36 9.82
CA ILE A 14 11.05 16.44 9.32
C ILE A 14 11.66 15.05 9.26
N TYR A 15 10.94 14.11 9.85
CA TYR A 15 11.30 12.70 9.88
C TYR A 15 10.48 11.96 8.83
N ALA A 16 11.16 11.19 7.97
CA ALA A 16 10.53 10.43 6.91
C ALA A 16 10.80 8.92 7.02
N CYS A 17 9.77 8.11 6.73
CA CYS A 17 9.87 6.66 6.60
C CYS A 17 9.26 6.23 5.26
N PHE A 18 10.03 5.51 4.44
CA PHE A 18 9.56 4.99 3.15
C PHE A 18 8.99 3.58 3.35
N ILE A 19 7.77 3.37 2.88
CA ILE A 19 7.09 2.08 2.90
C ILE A 19 7.11 1.50 1.50
N ASP A 20 7.53 0.25 1.43
CA ASP A 20 7.48 -0.61 0.25
C ASP A 20 6.72 -1.88 0.64
N TYR A 21 5.83 -2.39 -0.22
CA TYR A 21 5.02 -3.59 0.06
C TYR A 21 5.55 -4.81 -0.70
N ALA A 22 5.75 -5.91 0.02
CA ALA A 22 6.21 -7.17 -0.53
C ALA A 22 5.15 -7.81 -1.45
N LYS A 23 5.40 -7.81 -2.76
CA LYS A 23 4.48 -8.43 -3.75
C LYS A 23 3.04 -7.92 -3.62
N ALA A 24 2.86 -6.61 -3.52
CA ALA A 24 1.56 -5.99 -3.23
C ALA A 24 0.43 -6.45 -4.19
N PHE A 25 0.73 -6.53 -5.49
CA PHE A 25 -0.20 -7.02 -6.50
C PHE A 25 -0.68 -8.45 -6.22
N ASP A 26 0.13 -9.31 -5.60
CA ASP A 26 -0.19 -10.72 -5.38
C ASP A 26 -0.90 -10.96 -4.03
N ARG A 27 -1.14 -9.91 -3.23
CA ARG A 27 -1.59 -10.02 -1.83
C ARG A 27 -2.99 -9.49 -1.57
N VAL A 28 -3.51 -8.62 -2.44
CA VAL A 28 -4.84 -8.02 -2.28
C VAL A 28 -5.91 -9.07 -2.01
N HIS A 29 -6.62 -8.95 -0.89
CA HIS A 29 -7.74 -9.83 -0.61
C HIS A 29 -8.96 -9.42 -1.42
N HIS A 30 -9.51 -10.45 -2.06
CA HIS A 30 -10.59 -10.37 -3.01
C HIS A 30 -11.90 -9.85 -2.38
N THR A 31 -12.24 -10.39 -1.21
CA THR A 31 -13.41 -9.97 -0.42
C THR A 31 -13.26 -8.56 0.13
N ASP A 32 -12.06 -8.18 0.56
CA ASP A 32 -11.82 -6.86 1.16
C ASP A 32 -11.86 -5.78 0.09
N MET A 33 -11.31 -6.05 -1.10
CA MET A 33 -11.44 -5.14 -2.25
C MET A 33 -12.89 -4.84 -2.59
N ILE A 34 -13.76 -5.85 -2.66
CA ILE A 34 -15.19 -5.66 -2.96
C ILE A 34 -15.83 -4.76 -1.91
N ARG A 35 -15.60 -5.03 -0.61
CA ARG A 35 -16.11 -4.20 0.49
C ARG A 35 -15.60 -2.77 0.44
N ILE A 36 -14.35 -2.56 0.03
CA ILE A 36 -13.77 -1.21 -0.12
C ILE A 36 -14.45 -0.47 -1.27
N LEU A 37 -14.64 -1.13 -2.42
CA LEU A 37 -15.35 -0.54 -3.57
C LEU A 37 -16.80 -0.17 -3.24
N GLU A 38 -17.50 -0.98 -2.45
CA GLU A 38 -18.84 -0.67 -1.94
C GLU A 38 -18.82 0.56 -1.02
N LYS A 39 -17.86 0.62 -0.08
CA LYS A 39 -17.73 1.74 0.87
C LYS A 39 -17.44 3.08 0.21
N ILE A 40 -16.69 3.10 -0.89
CA ILE A 40 -16.40 4.34 -1.64
C ILE A 40 -17.55 4.74 -2.59
N GLY A 41 -18.60 3.91 -2.70
CA GLY A 41 -19.81 4.23 -3.46
C GLY A 41 -19.77 3.84 -4.93
N ILE A 42 -18.93 2.88 -5.34
CA ILE A 42 -18.99 2.33 -6.71
C ILE A 42 -20.29 1.56 -6.91
N ASP A 43 -20.94 1.74 -8.06
CA ASP A 43 -22.20 1.06 -8.36
C ASP A 43 -22.03 -0.47 -8.39
N GLY A 44 -23.06 -1.18 -7.95
CA GLY A 44 -23.06 -2.64 -7.91
C GLY A 44 -22.84 -3.29 -9.30
N LYS A 45 -23.23 -2.64 -10.41
CA LYS A 45 -22.93 -3.13 -11.77
C LYS A 45 -21.43 -3.10 -12.05
N ASP A 46 -20.77 -1.99 -11.73
CA ASP A 46 -19.34 -1.83 -11.93
C ASP A 46 -18.55 -2.79 -11.03
N ILE A 47 -18.94 -2.90 -9.75
CA ILE A 47 -18.36 -3.88 -8.84
C ILE A 47 -18.51 -5.29 -9.41
N ARG A 48 -19.68 -5.66 -9.95
CA ARG A 48 -19.86 -6.96 -10.60
C ARG A 48 -18.95 -7.14 -11.82
N ILE A 49 -18.72 -6.12 -12.63
CA ILE A 49 -17.81 -6.21 -13.77
C ILE A 49 -16.39 -6.47 -13.30
N ILE A 50 -15.90 -5.70 -12.32
CA ILE A 50 -14.56 -5.90 -11.75
C ILE A 50 -14.51 -7.30 -11.09
N ALA A 51 -15.55 -7.68 -10.34
CA ALA A 51 -15.77 -9.00 -9.73
C ALA A 51 -15.55 -10.14 -10.74
N HIS A 52 -16.23 -10.10 -11.89
CA HIS A 52 -16.05 -11.11 -12.92
C HIS A 52 -14.66 -11.04 -13.56
N LEU A 53 -14.12 -9.84 -13.81
CA LEU A 53 -12.79 -9.68 -14.38
C LEU A 53 -11.68 -10.24 -13.50
N TYR A 54 -11.77 -10.13 -12.17
CA TYR A 54 -10.67 -10.46 -11.26
C TYR A 54 -10.92 -11.69 -10.39
N TRP A 55 -12.18 -12.10 -10.18
CA TRP A 55 -12.56 -13.02 -9.10
C TRP A 55 -13.42 -14.21 -9.52
N TYR A 56 -14.53 -13.94 -10.21
CA TYR A 56 -15.54 -14.98 -10.48
C TYR A 56 -15.31 -15.76 -11.77
N MET A 57 -14.57 -15.21 -12.73
CA MET A 57 -14.08 -16.05 -13.81
C MET A 57 -13.05 -17.03 -13.24
N TYR A 58 -13.08 -18.29 -13.70
CA TYR A 58 -12.12 -19.36 -13.39
C TYR A 58 -10.69 -18.97 -13.82
N GLN A 59 -10.14 -17.92 -13.22
CA GLN A 59 -8.79 -17.48 -13.46
C GLN A 59 -7.87 -18.52 -12.92
N LYS A 60 -7.15 -19.12 -13.86
CA LYS A 60 -6.07 -20.02 -13.55
C LYS A 60 -4.77 -19.38 -13.97
N ALA A 61 -3.76 -19.52 -13.12
CA ALA A 61 -2.39 -19.20 -13.44
C ALA A 61 -1.58 -20.49 -13.49
N ALA A 62 -0.57 -20.52 -14.35
CA ALA A 62 0.46 -21.54 -14.37
C ALA A 62 1.82 -20.84 -14.31
N ILE A 63 2.80 -21.49 -13.69
CA ILE A 63 4.17 -21.00 -13.61
C ILE A 63 4.93 -21.58 -14.80
N ARG A 64 5.57 -20.72 -15.60
CA ARG A 64 6.44 -21.14 -16.69
C ARG A 64 7.90 -21.05 -16.25
N CYS A 65 8.62 -22.17 -16.33
CA CYS A 65 10.06 -22.27 -16.07
C CYS A 65 10.75 -22.77 -17.34
N GLY A 66 11.31 -21.85 -18.14
CA GLY A 66 11.89 -22.20 -19.44
C GLY A 66 10.83 -22.70 -20.44
N CYS A 67 10.94 -23.97 -20.84
CA CYS A 67 9.98 -24.64 -21.72
C CYS A 67 8.85 -25.32 -20.96
N ASP A 68 8.98 -25.51 -19.64
CA ASP A 68 8.01 -26.23 -18.83
C ASP A 68 6.93 -25.30 -18.29
N ILE A 69 5.69 -25.79 -18.22
CA ILE A 69 4.52 -25.08 -17.71
C ILE A 69 3.91 -25.96 -16.61
N SER A 70 3.71 -25.38 -15.42
CA SER A 70 3.03 -26.08 -14.31
C SER A 70 1.56 -26.34 -14.62
N ASP A 71 0.93 -27.17 -13.80
CA ASP A 71 -0.54 -27.25 -13.79
C ASP A 71 -1.17 -25.89 -13.49
N PHE A 72 -2.34 -25.69 -14.08
CA PHE A 72 -3.15 -24.50 -13.90
C PHE A 72 -3.82 -24.51 -12.52
N THR A 73 -3.52 -23.51 -11.69
CA THR A 73 -4.11 -23.33 -10.35
C THR A 73 -5.00 -22.10 -10.28
N SER A 74 -6.08 -22.16 -9.49
CA SER A 74 -7.01 -21.05 -9.29
C SER A 74 -6.34 -19.88 -8.56
N ILE A 75 -6.52 -18.65 -9.06
CA ILE A 75 -6.08 -17.43 -8.37
C ILE A 75 -7.05 -17.11 -7.23
N LYS A 76 -6.56 -17.04 -5.99
CA LYS A 76 -7.37 -16.80 -4.79
C LYS A 76 -7.19 -15.43 -4.14
N ARG A 77 -6.16 -14.69 -4.56
CA ARG A 77 -5.86 -13.33 -4.10
C ARG A 77 -5.04 -12.59 -5.15
N GLY A 78 -4.94 -11.28 -4.98
CA GLY A 78 -4.17 -10.39 -5.84
C GLY A 78 -4.95 -9.79 -7.00
N VAL A 79 -4.29 -8.87 -7.70
CA VAL A 79 -4.73 -8.19 -8.92
C VAL A 79 -3.76 -8.54 -10.06
N ARG A 80 -4.27 -8.63 -11.28
CA ARG A 80 -3.49 -9.03 -12.47
C ARG A 80 -2.35 -8.04 -12.77
N GLN A 81 -1.11 -8.48 -12.72
CA GLN A 81 0.01 -7.66 -13.18
C GLN A 81 -0.12 -7.37 -14.69
N GLY A 82 0.19 -6.15 -15.11
CA GLY A 82 0.07 -5.71 -16.51
C GLY A 82 -1.34 -5.31 -16.96
N CYS A 83 -2.37 -5.47 -16.13
CA CYS A 83 -3.69 -4.91 -16.43
C CYS A 83 -3.76 -3.43 -16.03
N VAL A 84 -4.35 -2.60 -16.90
CA VAL A 84 -4.47 -1.15 -16.72
C VAL A 84 -5.25 -0.79 -15.44
N LEU A 85 -6.21 -1.61 -15.02
CA LEU A 85 -7.02 -1.35 -13.83
C LEU A 85 -6.32 -1.73 -12.52
N SER A 86 -5.34 -2.63 -12.56
CA SER A 86 -4.71 -3.17 -11.34
C SER A 86 -3.98 -2.14 -10.49
N PRO A 87 -3.23 -1.16 -11.05
CA PRO A 87 -2.65 -0.08 -10.25
C PRO A 87 -3.73 0.73 -9.50
N TYR A 88 -4.84 1.07 -10.16
CA TYR A 88 -5.92 1.83 -9.51
C TYR A 88 -6.56 1.06 -8.37
N LEU A 89 -6.82 -0.23 -8.56
CA LEU A 89 -7.34 -1.09 -7.50
C LEU A 89 -6.36 -1.14 -6.32
N LEU A 90 -5.07 -1.31 -6.58
CA LEU A 90 -4.05 -1.33 -5.53
C LEU A 90 -4.03 0.00 -4.75
N ASN A 91 -4.14 1.14 -5.43
CA ASN A 91 -4.18 2.46 -4.81
C ASN A 91 -5.41 2.64 -3.91
N ILE A 92 -6.58 2.20 -4.38
CA ILE A 92 -7.82 2.23 -3.58
C ILE A 92 -7.66 1.37 -2.32
N TYR A 93 -7.02 0.21 -2.45
CA TYR A 93 -6.78 -0.70 -1.34
C TYR A 93 -5.80 -0.13 -0.30
N THR A 94 -4.70 0.48 -0.73
CA THR A 94 -3.73 1.10 0.18
C THR A 94 -4.28 2.37 0.82
N GLU A 95 -5.05 3.18 0.09
CA GLU A 95 -5.74 4.36 0.64
C GLU A 95 -6.70 3.98 1.78
N PHE A 96 -7.39 2.85 1.67
CA PHE A 96 -8.22 2.34 2.76
C PHE A 96 -7.41 2.10 4.05
N ILE A 97 -6.19 1.57 3.93
CA ILE A 97 -5.27 1.35 5.07
C ILE A 97 -4.81 2.70 5.64
N PHE A 98 -4.37 3.63 4.78
CA PHE A 98 -3.85 4.92 5.24
C PHE A 98 -4.91 5.79 5.91
N ARG A 99 -6.18 5.69 5.49
CA ARG A 99 -7.30 6.38 6.14
C ARG A 99 -7.48 5.99 7.60
N GLU A 100 -7.26 4.72 7.95
CA GLU A 100 -7.32 4.24 9.35
C GLU A 100 -6.20 4.85 10.23
N THR A 101 -5.13 5.31 9.59
CA THR A 101 -3.98 5.94 10.26
C THR A 101 -4.03 7.47 10.24
N SER A 102 -5.06 8.08 9.66
CA SER A 102 -5.18 9.54 9.53
C SER A 102 -5.25 10.30 10.88
N LYS A 103 -5.64 9.61 11.95
CA LYS A 103 -5.70 10.14 13.33
C LYS A 103 -4.33 10.33 14.00
N TYR A 104 -3.28 9.68 13.49
CA TYR A 104 -1.94 9.74 14.08
C TYR A 104 -1.25 11.08 13.74
N HIS A 105 -0.34 11.51 14.60
CA HIS A 105 0.43 12.74 14.40
C HIS A 105 1.19 12.72 13.07
N GLY A 106 1.38 13.92 12.51
CA GLY A 106 2.01 14.15 11.23
C GLY A 106 2.47 15.60 11.12
N LEU A 107 2.71 16.06 9.91
CA LEU A 107 3.04 17.45 9.63
C LEU A 107 1.81 18.34 9.72
N ASN A 108 1.99 19.54 10.27
CA ASN A 108 0.98 20.61 10.22
C ASN A 108 1.40 21.66 9.18
N ILE A 109 0.70 21.68 8.03
CA ILE A 109 0.90 22.70 7.00
C ILE A 109 -0.41 23.45 6.80
N GLY A 110 -0.37 24.77 7.01
CA GLY A 110 -1.53 25.65 6.80
C GLY A 110 -2.75 25.26 7.66
N GLY A 111 -2.53 24.71 8.85
CA GLY A 111 -3.59 24.26 9.77
C GLY A 111 -4.16 22.88 9.45
N ARG A 112 -3.65 22.19 8.43
CA ARG A 112 -4.05 20.82 8.08
C ARG A 112 -2.97 19.84 8.49
N LYS A 113 -3.40 18.77 9.17
CA LYS A 113 -2.53 17.65 9.52
C LYS A 113 -2.52 16.62 8.39
N PHE A 114 -1.34 16.18 7.99
CA PHE A 114 -1.18 15.01 7.14
C PHE A 114 0.09 14.27 7.57
N ASN A 115 0.02 12.95 7.55
CA ASN A 115 1.09 12.09 8.09
C ASN A 115 1.68 11.14 7.04
N ASN A 116 1.15 11.16 5.83
CA ASN A 116 1.64 10.37 4.72
C ASN A 116 1.48 11.13 3.40
N ILE A 117 2.37 10.82 2.46
CA ILE A 117 2.24 11.12 1.03
C ILE A 117 2.40 9.77 0.34
N HIS A 118 1.40 9.35 -0.42
CA HIS A 118 1.45 8.10 -1.15
C HIS A 118 1.16 8.33 -2.63
N TYR A 119 1.93 7.65 -3.48
CA TYR A 119 1.66 7.54 -4.90
C TYR A 119 1.82 6.08 -5.30
N ALA A 120 0.70 5.46 -5.61
CA ALA A 120 0.60 4.04 -5.88
C ALA A 120 1.17 3.13 -4.78
N ALA A 121 2.21 2.34 -5.11
CA ALA A 121 2.84 1.42 -4.18
C ALA A 121 3.93 2.10 -3.31
N ASP A 122 4.32 3.33 -3.64
CA ASP A 122 5.35 4.07 -2.92
C ASP A 122 4.68 5.02 -1.92
N THR A 123 4.93 4.80 -0.62
CA THR A 123 4.42 5.69 0.43
C THR A 123 5.54 6.24 1.28
N VAL A 124 5.44 7.51 1.65
CA VAL A 124 6.30 8.20 2.60
C VAL A 124 5.48 8.63 3.79
N LEU A 125 5.84 8.17 4.98
CA LEU A 125 5.32 8.68 6.25
C LEU A 125 6.13 9.89 6.69
N LEU A 126 5.46 10.88 7.26
CA LEU A 126 6.06 12.17 7.62
C LEU A 126 5.56 12.65 8.98
N THR A 127 6.49 12.97 9.87
CA THR A 127 6.20 13.53 11.21
C THR A 127 7.24 14.58 11.60
N GLU A 128 6.92 15.36 12.64
CA GLU A 128 7.82 16.39 13.19
C GLU A 128 8.84 15.81 14.19
N ASN A 129 8.67 14.56 14.65
CA ASN A 129 9.61 13.88 15.54
C ASN A 129 9.69 12.37 15.26
N ALA A 130 10.76 11.76 15.76
CA ALA A 130 11.07 10.35 15.61
C ALA A 130 10.07 9.39 16.28
N GLU A 131 9.55 9.76 17.45
CA GLU A 131 8.66 8.91 18.25
C GLU A 131 7.30 8.74 17.56
N ASP A 132 6.73 9.84 17.08
CA ASP A 132 5.51 9.83 16.28
C ASP A 132 5.70 9.05 14.97
N LEU A 133 6.87 9.15 14.33
CA LEU A 133 7.15 8.39 13.11
C LEU A 133 7.11 6.88 13.39
N GLN A 134 7.69 6.45 14.51
CA GLN A 134 7.72 5.06 14.91
C GLN A 134 6.31 4.55 15.21
N LEU A 135 5.52 5.29 15.99
CA LEU A 135 4.12 4.95 16.30
C LEU A 135 3.26 4.86 15.03
N LEU A 136 3.43 5.81 14.10
CA LEU A 136 2.72 5.80 12.82
C LEU A 136 3.14 4.59 11.96
N ALA A 137 4.43 4.30 11.87
CA ALA A 137 4.93 3.17 11.10
C ALA A 137 4.42 1.82 11.66
N GLU A 138 4.37 1.67 12.98
CA GLU A 138 3.81 0.49 13.65
C GLU A 138 2.30 0.36 13.38
N ALA A 139 1.56 1.47 13.45
CA ALA A 139 0.14 1.49 13.15
C ALA A 139 -0.13 1.10 11.68
N VAL A 140 0.61 1.68 10.73
CA VAL A 140 0.50 1.33 9.32
C VAL A 140 0.84 -0.14 9.10
N ASN A 141 1.91 -0.66 9.72
CA ASN A 141 2.27 -2.07 9.61
C ASN A 141 1.17 -2.98 10.16
N LYS A 142 0.57 -2.64 11.29
CA LYS A 142 -0.55 -3.39 11.85
C LYS A 142 -1.75 -3.42 10.90
N HIS A 143 -2.23 -2.25 10.47
CA HIS A 143 -3.38 -2.16 9.56
C HIS A 143 -3.11 -2.81 8.19
N SER A 144 -1.87 -2.75 7.71
CA SER A 144 -1.45 -3.43 6.49
C SER A 144 -1.54 -4.95 6.62
N ASN A 145 -1.00 -5.51 7.71
CA ASN A 145 -1.06 -6.94 7.96
C ASN A 145 -2.51 -7.43 8.12
N ASP A 146 -3.35 -6.66 8.82
CA ASP A 146 -4.78 -6.95 8.96
C ASP A 146 -5.49 -6.98 7.58
N ALA A 147 -5.04 -6.14 6.64
CA ALA A 147 -5.51 -6.10 5.26
C ALA A 147 -4.76 -7.07 4.31
N GLY A 148 -3.85 -7.91 4.81
CA GLY A 148 -3.10 -8.89 4.03
C GLY A 148 -1.89 -8.35 3.26
N LEU A 149 -1.54 -7.06 3.41
CA LEU A 149 -0.33 -6.47 2.83
C LEU A 149 0.85 -6.55 3.81
N GLU A 150 1.99 -7.02 3.32
CA GLU A 150 3.22 -7.13 4.12
C GLU A 150 4.20 -6.05 3.71
N MET A 151 4.70 -5.29 4.67
CA MET A 151 5.72 -4.26 4.43
C MET A 151 7.10 -4.89 4.28
N ASN A 152 7.84 -4.48 3.26
CA ASN A 152 9.25 -4.79 3.07
C ASN A 152 10.07 -4.02 4.12
N VAL A 153 10.54 -4.71 5.15
CA VAL A 153 11.55 -4.17 6.06
C VAL A 153 12.93 -4.31 5.41
N LYS A 154 13.21 -3.51 4.38
CA LYS A 154 14.58 -3.42 3.84
C LYS A 154 15.41 -2.65 4.86
N LYS A 155 16.35 -3.34 5.53
CA LYS A 155 17.45 -2.68 6.26
C LYS A 155 18.29 -1.92 5.24
N THR A 156 18.03 -0.62 5.06
CA THR A 156 18.93 0.24 4.28
C THR A 156 20.20 0.43 5.12
N LYS A 157 21.36 0.01 4.60
CA LYS A 157 22.66 0.40 5.18
C LYS A 157 22.74 1.94 5.11
N ASN A 158 23.08 2.57 6.22
CA ASN A 158 23.49 3.98 6.23
C ASN A 158 24.77 4.08 5.40
N ASN A 159 24.68 4.47 4.14
CA ASN A 159 25.84 4.96 3.40
C ASN A 159 26.03 6.42 3.80
N GLY A 160 26.61 6.60 4.99
CA GLY A 160 27.09 7.87 5.53
C GLY A 160 28.59 7.85 5.82
N ASP A 161 29.33 6.89 5.26
CA ASP A 161 30.79 6.85 5.37
C ASP A 161 31.39 7.52 4.13
N HIS A 162 31.71 8.81 4.29
CA HIS A 162 32.80 9.48 3.58
C HIS A 162 33.89 9.79 4.60
#